data_AF-W6EMA7-F1
#
_entry.id   AF-W6EMA7-F1
#
_cell.length_a   1.000
_cell.length_b   1.000
_cell.length_c   1.000
_cell.angle_alpha   90.00
_cell.angle_beta   90.00
_cell.angle_gamma   90.00
#
_symmetry.space_group_name_H-M   'P 1'
#
loop_
_entity.id
_entity.type
_entity.pdbx_description
1 polymer ?
#
loop_
_entity_poly.entity_id
_entity_poly.type
_entity_poly.pdbx_seq_one_letter_code
_entity_poly.pdbx_strand_id
1 'polypeptide(L)'
;LMTNHTIYSRLTLSLWGQLQRFTWIPPSDDWSQFWTIPKEECDMYRGCGPYSYCDMNTSPVCNCIRGFDPRNLQKWMLRDGSNGCERRTRLSCGGDGFTRLRKIKLPDTTSATVDRSIDTKECKKRCLKDCNCRAYANADITKGGSGCVIWTGVL
;
A
#
# COMPACT_ATOMS: atom_id res chain seq x y z
N LEU A 1 -15.82 3.81 16.09
CA LEU A 1 -17.16 3.34 16.51
C LEU A 1 -18.12 4.51 16.42
N MET A 2 -19.26 4.36 15.73
CA MET A 2 -20.34 5.34 15.88
C MET A 2 -20.99 5.09 17.24
N THR A 3 -20.81 6.02 18.16
CA THR A 3 -21.29 5.94 19.54
C THR A 3 -22.66 6.59 19.73
N ASN A 4 -23.23 7.17 18.66
CA ASN A 4 -24.54 7.81 18.70
C ASN A 4 -25.61 6.88 18.09
N HIS A 5 -26.55 6.45 18.92
CA HIS A 5 -27.63 5.54 18.56
C HIS A 5 -28.70 6.19 17.66
N THR A 6 -28.69 7.51 17.48
CA THR A 6 -29.62 8.21 16.57
C THR A 6 -29.12 8.31 15.13
N ILE A 7 -27.86 7.94 14.88
CA ILE A 7 -27.27 7.98 13.54
C ILE A 7 -27.26 6.58 12.96
N TYR A 8 -28.02 6.37 11.89
CA TYR A 8 -27.97 5.11 11.14
C TYR A 8 -26.86 5.19 10.08
N SER A 9 -26.01 4.17 10.03
CA SER A 9 -24.99 4.03 8.98
C SER A 9 -24.88 2.57 8.58
N ARG A 10 -24.65 2.33 7.29
CA ARG A 10 -24.53 0.99 6.72
C ARG A 10 -23.37 0.93 5.73
N LEU A 11 -22.79 -0.26 5.60
CA LEU A 11 -21.87 -0.61 4.52
C LEU A 11 -22.63 -1.50 3.53
N THR A 12 -22.57 -1.16 2.26
CA THR A 12 -23.24 -1.91 1.19
C THR A 12 -22.30 -2.12 0.03
N LEU A 13 -22.36 -3.30 -0.60
CA LEU A 13 -21.69 -3.56 -1.87
C LEU A 13 -22.65 -3.21 -3.00
N SER A 14 -22.23 -2.34 -3.92
CA SER A 14 -23.02 -1.98 -5.08
C SER A 14 -23.03 -3.10 -6.13
N LEU A 15 -23.94 -3.03 -7.10
CA LEU A 15 -23.96 -3.94 -8.26
C LEU A 15 -22.69 -3.86 -9.12
N TRP A 16 -21.93 -2.78 -8.99
CA TRP A 16 -20.65 -2.56 -9.67
C TRP A 16 -19.44 -3.02 -8.85
N GLY A 17 -19.65 -3.70 -7.73
CA GLY A 17 -18.57 -4.22 -6.87
C GLY A 17 -17.87 -3.16 -6.02
N GLN A 18 -18.49 -1.99 -5.83
CA GLN A 18 -17.93 -0.92 -5.00
C GLN A 18 -18.47 -1.01 -3.58
N LEU A 19 -17.59 -0.96 -2.59
CA LEU A 19 -17.97 -0.87 -1.19
C LEU A 19 -18.31 0.58 -0.85
N GLN A 20 -19.55 0.83 -0.47
CA GLN A 20 -20.07 2.15 -0.14
C GLN A 20 -20.45 2.20 1.33
N ARG A 21 -20.19 3.35 1.96
CA ARG A 21 -20.77 3.70 3.26
C ARG A 21 -21.87 4.71 3.06
N PHE A 22 -23.06 4.39 3.56
CA PHE A 22 -24.18 5.31 3.63
C PHE A 22 -24.45 5.73 5.07
N THR A 23 -24.91 6.97 5.24
CA THR A 23 -25.37 7.52 6.52
C THR A 23 -26.74 8.14 6.30
N TRP A 24 -27.69 7.82 7.16
CA TRP A 24 -29.03 8.42 7.13
C TRP A 24 -28.95 9.86 7.61
N ILE A 25 -29.51 10.79 6.83
CA ILE A 25 -29.56 12.20 7.17
C ILE A 25 -31.03 12.54 7.47
N PRO A 26 -31.43 12.65 8.75
CA PRO A 26 -32.82 12.89 9.11
C PRO A 26 -33.44 14.15 8.46
N PRO A 27 -32.73 15.30 8.35
CA PRO A 27 -33.28 16.48 7.68
C PRO A 27 -33.64 16.29 6.21
N SER A 28 -32.97 15.38 5.49
CA SER A 28 -33.23 15.10 4.08
C SER A 28 -34.06 13.83 3.86
N ASP A 29 -34.39 13.09 4.92
CA ASP A 29 -35.08 11.80 4.90
C ASP A 29 -34.47 10.81 3.89
N ASP A 30 -33.14 10.81 3.76
CA ASP A 30 -32.44 10.03 2.73
C ASP A 30 -31.06 9.52 3.19
N TRP A 31 -30.57 8.48 2.51
CA TRP A 31 -29.24 7.92 2.65
C TRP A 31 -28.22 8.71 1.83
N SER A 32 -27.33 9.43 2.53
CA SER A 32 -26.19 10.07 1.90
C SER A 32 -25.00 9.13 1.80
N GLN A 33 -24.40 9.02 0.60
CA GLN A 33 -23.16 8.28 0.41
C GLN A 33 -22.00 9.07 1.02
N PHE A 34 -21.42 8.55 2.10
CA PHE A 34 -20.32 9.19 2.81
C PHE A 34 -18.95 8.90 2.17
N TRP A 35 -18.72 7.66 1.72
CA TRP A 35 -17.54 7.30 0.90
C TRP A 35 -17.80 6.04 0.08
N THR A 36 -16.94 5.79 -0.91
CA THR A 36 -16.92 4.58 -1.76
C THR A 36 -15.48 4.13 -2.00
N ILE A 37 -15.27 2.82 -2.18
CA ILE A 37 -13.98 2.20 -2.54
C ILE A 37 -14.24 1.09 -3.57
N PRO A 38 -13.43 0.96 -4.65
CA PRO A 38 -12.35 1.86 -5.04
C PRO A 38 -12.89 3.22 -5.51
N LYS A 39 -12.15 4.29 -5.24
CA LYS A 39 -12.54 5.66 -5.60
C LYS A 39 -11.79 6.15 -6.84
N GLU A 40 -10.53 5.77 -6.96
CA GLU A 40 -9.60 6.25 -7.99
C GLU A 40 -8.82 5.09 -8.62
N GLU A 41 -8.14 5.34 -9.74
CA GLU A 41 -7.37 4.32 -10.48
C GLU A 41 -6.33 3.61 -9.59
N CYS A 42 -5.66 4.36 -8.71
CA CYS A 42 -4.67 3.79 -7.77
C CYS A 42 -5.26 2.86 -6.70
N ASP A 43 -6.58 2.85 -6.49
CA ASP A 43 -7.22 1.91 -5.56
C ASP A 43 -7.41 0.52 -6.19
N MET A 44 -7.35 0.43 -7.52
CA MET A 44 -7.50 -0.82 -8.23
C MET A 44 -6.34 -1.77 -7.92
N TYR A 45 -6.69 -3.05 -7.72
CA TYR A 45 -5.69 -4.07 -7.42
C TYR A 45 -4.68 -4.18 -8.57
N ARG A 46 -3.39 -4.02 -8.25
CA ARG A 46 -2.29 -4.01 -9.20
C ARG A 46 -2.43 -2.96 -10.32
N GLY A 47 -2.95 -1.78 -10.00
CA GLY A 47 -2.94 -0.64 -10.94
C GLY A 47 -1.54 -0.30 -11.47
N CYS A 48 -0.50 -0.54 -10.65
CA CYS A 48 0.90 -0.50 -11.06
C CYS A 48 1.58 -1.85 -10.83
N GLY A 49 2.59 -2.14 -11.65
CA GLY A 49 3.33 -3.40 -11.56
C GLY A 49 4.29 -3.48 -10.37
N PRO A 50 4.99 -4.61 -10.21
CA PRO A 50 5.97 -4.84 -9.15
C PRO A 50 6.96 -3.72 -8.90
N TYR A 51 7.33 -3.49 -7.64
CA TYR A 51 8.34 -2.50 -7.23
C TYR A 51 8.09 -1.07 -7.74
N SER A 52 6.83 -0.77 -8.07
CA SER A 52 6.34 0.56 -8.42
C SER A 52 5.17 0.93 -7.53
N TYR A 53 4.88 2.22 -7.43
CA TYR A 53 3.74 2.73 -6.67
C TYR A 53 2.90 3.66 -7.53
N CYS A 54 1.60 3.72 -7.23
CA CYS A 54 0.65 4.57 -7.91
C CYS A 54 0.52 5.91 -7.18
N ASP A 55 0.63 7.02 -7.91
CA ASP A 55 0.43 8.38 -7.41
C ASP A 55 -0.38 9.20 -8.43
N MET A 56 -1.63 9.51 -8.06
CA MET A 56 -2.56 10.29 -8.88
C MET A 56 -2.07 11.71 -9.20
N ASN A 57 -1.06 12.21 -8.48
CA ASN A 57 -0.49 13.54 -8.71
C ASN A 57 0.67 13.53 -9.72
N THR A 58 0.97 12.39 -10.33
CA THR A 58 2.10 12.21 -11.26
C THR A 58 1.63 11.72 -12.63
N SER A 59 2.43 12.00 -13.66
CA SER A 59 2.20 11.52 -15.02
C SER A 59 3.51 10.99 -15.60
N PRO A 60 3.67 9.66 -15.81
CA PRO A 60 2.67 8.60 -15.60
C PRO A 60 2.31 8.39 -14.12
N VAL A 61 1.14 7.82 -13.84
CA VAL A 61 0.65 7.55 -12.47
C VAL A 61 1.50 6.50 -11.73
N CYS A 62 2.11 5.58 -12.47
CA CYS A 62 3.03 4.59 -11.90
C CYS A 62 4.44 5.14 -11.83
N ASN A 63 5.06 4.96 -10.67
CA ASN A 63 6.40 5.46 -10.35
C ASN A 63 7.26 4.31 -9.83
N CYS A 64 8.48 4.16 -10.36
CA CYS A 64 9.43 3.22 -9.78
C CYS A 64 9.88 3.68 -8.39
N ILE A 65 10.01 2.72 -7.47
CA ILE A 65 10.66 2.98 -6.17
C ILE A 65 12.08 3.50 -6.42
N ARG A 66 12.53 4.49 -5.65
CA ARG A 66 13.90 5.03 -5.77
C ARG A 66 14.93 3.90 -5.72
N GLY A 67 15.77 3.81 -6.75
CA GLY A 67 16.76 2.73 -6.93
C GLY A 67 16.29 1.58 -7.84
N PHE A 68 15.12 1.72 -8.45
CA PHE A 68 14.58 0.82 -9.46
C PHE A 68 14.36 1.58 -10.79
N ASP A 69 14.46 0.86 -11.90
CA ASP A 69 14.16 1.33 -13.25
C ASP A 69 13.03 0.54 -13.89
N PRO A 70 12.30 1.11 -14.88
CA PRO A 70 11.26 0.39 -15.59
C PRO A 70 11.84 -0.88 -16.25
N ARG A 71 11.19 -2.03 -16.02
CA ARG A 71 11.61 -3.29 -16.65
C ARG A 71 11.44 -3.24 -18.18
N ASN A 72 10.45 -2.49 -18.67
CA ASN A 72 10.23 -2.25 -20.09
C ASN A 72 10.04 -0.75 -20.34
N LEU A 73 11.11 -0.09 -20.78
CA LEU A 73 11.11 1.36 -20.99
C LEU A 73 10.13 1.79 -22.10
N GLN A 74 10.00 1.01 -23.18
CA GLN A 74 9.09 1.34 -24.29
C GLN A 74 7.63 1.37 -23.81
N LYS A 75 7.20 0.34 -23.06
CA LYS A 75 5.86 0.30 -22.45
C LYS A 75 5.67 1.42 -21.43
N TRP A 76 6.69 1.66 -20.59
CA TRP A 76 6.63 2.73 -19.58
C TRP A 76 6.43 4.12 -20.20
N MET A 77 7.11 4.41 -21.32
CA MET A 77 6.93 5.65 -22.08
C MET A 77 5.53 5.78 -22.70
N LEU A 78 4.87 4.66 -22.99
CA LEU A 78 3.46 4.60 -23.41
C LEU A 78 2.49 4.59 -22.21
N ARG A 79 2.97 4.89 -21.00
CA ARG A 79 2.21 4.88 -19.74
C ARG A 79 1.69 3.49 -19.32
N ASP A 80 2.23 2.41 -19.91
CA ASP A 80 1.99 1.04 -19.47
C ASP A 80 3.00 0.65 -18.37
N GLY A 81 2.58 0.85 -17.11
CA GLY A 81 3.34 0.49 -15.91
C GLY A 81 3.17 -0.96 -15.44
N SER A 82 2.45 -1.80 -16.19
CA SER A 82 2.07 -3.17 -15.76
C SER A 82 3.26 -4.10 -15.51
N ASN A 83 4.37 -3.86 -16.20
CA ASN A 83 5.60 -4.65 -16.08
C ASN A 83 6.39 -4.31 -14.79
N GLY A 84 6.03 -3.21 -14.14
CA GLY A 84 6.71 -2.72 -12.95
C GLY A 84 8.15 -2.33 -13.21
N CYS A 85 8.94 -2.40 -12.15
CA CYS A 85 10.31 -1.95 -12.12
C CYS A 85 11.23 -3.05 -11.63
N GLU A 86 12.52 -2.91 -11.93
CA GLU A 86 13.58 -3.80 -11.48
C GLU A 86 14.71 -2.99 -10.85
N ARG A 87 15.42 -3.62 -9.92
CA ARG A 87 16.42 -2.94 -9.11
C ARG A 87 17.63 -2.61 -9.98
N ARG A 88 18.11 -1.36 -9.92
CA ARG A 88 19.29 -0.89 -10.68
C ARG A 88 20.58 -1.64 -10.34
N THR A 89 20.69 -2.07 -9.10
CA THR A 89 21.91 -2.70 -8.56
C THR A 89 21.52 -3.95 -7.80
N ARG A 90 22.22 -5.05 -8.08
CA ARG A 90 22.00 -6.33 -7.40
C ARG A 90 22.32 -6.20 -5.90
N LEU A 91 21.49 -6.84 -5.09
CA LEU A 91 21.68 -6.90 -3.63
C LEU A 91 22.89 -7.76 -3.25
N SER A 92 23.56 -7.36 -2.18
CA SER A 92 24.73 -8.03 -1.61
C SER A 92 24.44 -8.72 -0.28
N CYS A 93 23.26 -8.49 0.29
CA CYS A 93 22.86 -8.82 1.66
C CYS A 93 23.70 -8.08 2.72
N GLY A 94 25.01 -8.35 2.81
CA GLY A 94 25.88 -7.84 3.86
C GLY A 94 26.15 -6.32 3.86
N GLY A 95 25.88 -5.63 2.74
CA GLY A 95 26.07 -4.18 2.60
C GLY A 95 24.79 -3.42 2.23
N ASP A 96 23.64 -4.07 2.28
CA ASP A 96 22.40 -3.50 1.77
C ASP A 96 21.82 -2.43 2.72
N GLY A 97 21.01 -1.55 2.14
CA GLY A 97 20.31 -0.49 2.86
C GLY A 97 18.86 -0.36 2.42
N PHE A 98 18.14 0.57 3.05
CA PHE A 98 16.74 0.81 2.74
C PHE A 98 16.49 2.26 2.33
N THR A 99 15.61 2.42 1.35
CA THR A 99 14.98 3.71 1.06
C THR A 99 13.67 3.79 1.84
N ARG A 100 13.44 4.92 2.54
CA ARG A 100 12.20 5.12 3.30
C ARG A 100 11.12 5.70 2.40
N LEU A 101 10.07 4.92 2.14
CA LEU A 101 8.84 5.41 1.50
C LEU A 101 7.93 6.08 2.54
N ARG A 102 7.21 7.12 2.13
CA ARG A 102 6.29 7.89 2.98
C ARG A 102 4.91 7.93 2.33
N LYS A 103 3.86 7.99 3.15
CA LYS A 103 2.46 8.06 2.70
C LYS A 103 2.09 6.94 1.70
N ILE A 104 2.61 5.74 1.93
CA ILE A 104 2.37 4.58 1.09
C ILE A 104 1.27 3.70 1.71
N LYS A 105 0.39 3.15 0.87
CA LYS A 105 -0.39 1.97 1.24
C LYS A 105 0.57 0.78 1.27
N LEU A 106 0.54 -0.01 2.35
CA LEU A 106 1.41 -1.19 2.44
C LEU A 106 1.13 -2.17 1.29
N PRO A 107 2.16 -2.81 0.73
CA PRO A 107 1.99 -3.75 -0.38
C PRO A 107 1.25 -5.01 0.08
N ASP A 108 0.87 -5.84 -0.89
CA ASP A 108 0.20 -7.12 -0.67
C ASP A 108 0.93 -7.95 0.41
N THR A 109 0.19 -8.43 1.40
CA THR A 109 0.74 -9.12 2.58
C THR A 109 0.82 -10.64 2.42
N THR A 110 0.57 -11.19 1.22
CA THR A 110 0.60 -12.65 0.97
C THR A 110 1.95 -13.27 1.33
N SER A 111 3.06 -12.56 1.09
CA SER A 111 4.41 -13.00 1.44
C SER A 111 4.99 -12.25 2.64
N ALA A 112 4.13 -11.76 3.54
CA ALA A 112 4.54 -10.98 4.70
C ALA A 112 4.45 -11.79 5.99
N THR A 113 5.38 -11.55 6.91
CA THR A 113 5.36 -12.06 8.29
C THR A 113 5.20 -10.89 9.26
N VAL A 114 4.56 -11.13 10.40
CA VAL A 114 4.26 -10.09 11.40
C VAL A 114 4.75 -10.51 12.77
N ASP A 115 5.49 -9.62 13.43
CA ASP A 115 5.86 -9.74 14.85
C ASP A 115 5.53 -8.44 15.57
N ARG A 116 4.51 -8.44 16.42
CA ARG A 116 4.05 -7.24 17.15
C ARG A 116 4.88 -6.92 18.40
N SER A 117 5.77 -7.82 18.81
CA SER A 117 6.54 -7.68 20.05
C SER A 117 7.77 -6.78 19.92
N ILE A 118 8.26 -6.58 18.69
CA ILE A 118 9.50 -5.85 18.43
C ILE A 118 9.26 -4.44 17.89
N ASP A 119 10.28 -3.59 18.05
CA ASP A 119 10.27 -2.24 17.51
C ASP A 119 10.81 -2.17 16.07
N THR A 120 10.72 -0.98 15.48
CA THR A 120 11.19 -0.70 14.12
C THR A 120 12.70 -0.92 13.95
N LYS A 121 13.50 -0.72 15.01
CA LYS A 121 14.96 -0.85 14.94
C LYS A 121 15.36 -2.31 14.83
N GLU A 122 14.76 -3.16 15.67
CA GLU A 122 14.95 -4.60 15.61
C GLU A 122 14.35 -5.18 14.32
N CYS A 123 13.23 -4.65 13.85
CA CYS A 123 12.63 -5.02 12.56
C CYS A 123 13.61 -4.78 11.39
N LYS A 124 14.25 -3.61 11.34
CA LYS A 124 15.30 -3.29 10.36
C LYS A 124 16.46 -4.29 10.45
N LYS A 125 16.94 -4.58 11.66
CA LYS A 125 18.06 -5.50 11.89
C LYS A 125 17.74 -6.92 11.44
N ARG A 126 16.52 -7.41 11.72
CA ARG A 126 16.05 -8.72 11.24
C ARG A 126 15.99 -8.78 9.73
N CYS A 127 15.42 -7.75 9.09
CA CYS A 127 15.37 -7.67 7.63
C CYS A 127 16.77 -7.65 6.99
N LEU A 128 17.74 -6.93 7.57
CA LEU A 128 19.13 -6.94 7.06
C LEU A 128 19.82 -8.30 7.18
N LYS A 129 19.43 -9.12 8.17
CA LYS A 129 20.00 -10.46 8.38
C LYS A 129 19.37 -11.51 7.47
N ASP A 130 18.15 -11.28 7.00
CA ASP A 130 17.46 -12.17 6.07
C ASP A 130 17.68 -11.68 4.63
N CYS A 131 18.54 -12.38 3.89
CA CYS A 131 18.85 -12.02 2.50
C CYS A 131 17.65 -12.12 1.54
N ASN A 132 16.53 -12.73 1.97
CA ASN A 132 15.29 -12.73 1.21
C ASN A 132 14.39 -11.53 1.53
N CYS A 133 14.66 -10.80 2.61
CA CYS A 133 13.86 -9.64 2.98
C CYS A 133 13.97 -8.53 1.92
N ARG A 134 12.83 -7.98 1.50
CA ARG A 134 12.76 -6.92 0.49
C ARG A 134 12.24 -5.59 1.04
N ALA A 135 11.42 -5.64 2.08
CA ALA A 135 10.92 -4.46 2.78
C ALA A 135 10.49 -4.80 4.21
N TYR A 136 10.41 -3.76 5.04
CA TYR A 136 9.82 -3.86 6.36
C TYR A 136 9.02 -2.59 6.72
N ALA A 137 8.06 -2.73 7.63
CA ALA A 137 7.25 -1.63 8.15
C ALA A 137 6.81 -1.89 9.59
N ASN A 138 6.25 -0.87 10.24
CA ASN A 138 5.54 -1.05 11.51
C ASN A 138 4.21 -1.77 11.26
N ALA A 139 3.79 -2.61 12.21
CA ALA A 139 2.50 -3.29 12.16
C ALA A 139 1.36 -2.41 12.68
N ASP A 140 1.66 -1.53 13.63
CA ASP A 140 0.76 -0.54 14.19
C ASP A 140 1.41 0.85 14.08
N ILE A 141 0.63 1.86 13.71
CA ILE A 141 1.10 3.24 13.52
C ILE A 141 0.79 4.14 14.72
N THR A 142 0.04 3.66 15.71
CA THR A 142 -0.30 4.39 16.93
C THR A 142 0.92 4.60 17.82
N LYS A 143 0.89 5.64 18.66
CA LYS A 143 1.95 5.95 19.66
C LYS A 143 3.37 6.01 19.08
N GLY A 144 3.53 6.48 17.84
CA GLY A 144 4.83 6.58 17.16
C GLY A 144 5.24 5.32 16.39
N GLY A 145 4.43 4.27 16.47
CA GLY A 145 4.53 3.05 15.68
C GLY A 145 5.22 1.89 16.41
N SER A 146 4.70 0.69 16.23
CA SER A 146 5.18 -0.53 16.89
C SER A 146 4.95 -1.76 16.03
N GLY A 147 5.59 -2.87 16.44
CA GLY A 147 5.57 -4.12 15.70
C GLY A 147 6.38 -4.05 14.40
N CYS A 148 6.44 -5.19 13.74
CA CYS A 148 7.24 -5.42 12.57
C CYS A 148 6.44 -6.23 11.55
N VAL A 149 6.47 -5.79 10.30
CA VAL A 149 6.02 -6.54 9.14
C VAL A 149 7.20 -6.66 8.20
N ILE A 150 7.51 -7.88 7.73
CA ILE A 150 8.62 -8.17 6.81
C ILE A 150 8.07 -8.86 5.57
N TRP A 151 8.46 -8.38 4.39
CA TRP A 151 8.13 -9.00 3.10
C TRP A 151 9.34 -9.70 2.50
N THR A 152 9.15 -10.93 2.01
CA THR A 152 10.18 -11.71 1.28
C THR A 152 9.84 -11.89 -0.21
N GLY A 153 8.56 -11.73 -0.56
CA GLY A 153 8.06 -11.78 -1.94
C GLY A 153 8.17 -10.45 -2.67
N VAL A 154 7.61 -10.42 -3.89
CA VAL A 154 7.61 -9.22 -4.73
C VAL A 154 6.68 -8.18 -4.09
N LEU A 155 7.09 -6.92 -4.11
CA LEU A 155 6.33 -5.79 -3.58
C LEU A 155 5.44 -5.20 -4.67
#